data_AF-A0A7Y0BRV0-F1
#
_entry.id   AF-A0A7Y0BRV0-F1
#
_cell.length_a   1.000
_cell.length_b   1.000
_cell.length_c   1.000
_cell.angle_alpha   90.00
_cell.angle_beta   90.00
_cell.angle_gamma   90.00
#
_symmetry.space_group_name_H-M   'P 1'
#
loop_
_entity.id
_entity.type
_entity.pdbx_description
1 polymer ?
#
loop_
_entity_poly.entity_id
_entity_poly.type
_entity_poly.pdbx_seq_one_letter_code
_entity_poly.pdbx_strand_id
1 'polypeptide(L)'
;MRKWHRWAAIPAGIFMFIIALTGVLLHLDMIRVGHSPPGHEDQAPPPVQPMPAAGEIGPIMARINAVIAAHPEIPVTQVTLNLTGPAVTVEAGAGGAPGSPMLKIDAASGKLIPQPPVEPDFHNVLQDIHAGYIAGWTGRIISILRGISLIVLRITGLETWWTMRKRGKKKGLWW
;
A
#
# COMPACT_ATOMS: atom_id res chain seq x y z
N MET A 1 27.04 -16.13 -19.01
CA MET A 1 25.97 -15.95 -18.02
C MET A 1 26.47 -15.82 -16.56
N ARG A 2 27.31 -16.72 -16.02
CA ARG A 2 27.76 -16.66 -14.59
C ARG A 2 28.33 -15.31 -14.13
N LYS A 3 29.21 -14.66 -14.90
CA LYS A 3 29.80 -13.35 -14.53
C LYS A 3 28.72 -12.26 -14.47
N TRP A 4 27.87 -12.18 -15.49
CA TRP A 4 26.76 -11.23 -15.58
C TRP A 4 25.73 -11.42 -14.46
N HIS A 5 25.36 -12.66 -14.14
CA HIS A 5 24.46 -12.95 -13.02
C HIS A 5 25.01 -12.42 -11.70
N ARG A 6 26.30 -12.65 -11.40
CA ARG A 6 26.91 -12.16 -10.15
C ARG A 6 26.90 -10.63 -10.05
N TRP A 7 27.30 -9.95 -11.11
CA TRP A 7 27.34 -8.49 -11.13
C TRP A 7 25.96 -7.85 -11.05
N ALA A 8 24.95 -8.47 -11.68
CA ALA A 8 23.55 -8.03 -11.55
C ALA A 8 22.96 -8.35 -10.17
N ALA A 9 23.38 -9.47 -9.54
CA ALA A 9 22.86 -9.92 -8.25
C ALA A 9 23.28 -9.03 -7.07
N ILE A 10 24.43 -8.37 -7.13
CA ILE A 10 24.90 -7.49 -6.04
C ILE A 10 23.94 -6.29 -5.80
N PRO A 11 23.71 -5.40 -6.78
CA PRO A 11 22.82 -4.26 -6.58
C PRO A 11 21.37 -4.71 -6.33
N ALA A 12 20.89 -5.70 -7.09
CA ALA A 12 19.57 -6.26 -6.88
C ALA A 12 19.41 -6.87 -5.47
N GLY A 13 20.44 -7.53 -4.95
CA GLY A 13 20.47 -8.12 -3.61
C GLY A 13 20.33 -7.08 -2.50
N ILE A 14 20.99 -5.93 -2.62
CA ILE A 14 20.83 -4.81 -1.67
C ILE A 14 19.37 -4.33 -1.65
N PHE A 15 18.79 -4.11 -2.82
CA PHE A 15 17.39 -3.68 -2.92
C PHE A 15 16.41 -4.73 -2.38
N MET A 16 16.68 -6.01 -2.64
CA MET A 16 15.87 -7.12 -2.12
C MET A 16 15.97 -7.23 -0.60
N PHE A 17 17.17 -7.02 -0.04
CA PHE A 17 17.35 -7.01 1.40
C PHE A 17 16.51 -5.92 2.07
N ILE A 18 16.50 -4.71 1.52
CA ILE A 18 15.69 -3.61 2.06
C ILE A 18 14.20 -3.97 2.04
N ILE A 19 13.67 -4.46 0.91
CA ILE A 19 12.24 -4.84 0.80
C ILE A 19 11.90 -5.99 1.77
N ALA A 20 12.74 -7.02 1.83
CA ALA A 20 12.52 -8.14 2.73
C ALA A 20 12.53 -7.70 4.20
N LEU A 21 13.49 -6.85 4.57
CA LEU A 21 13.59 -6.30 5.92
C LEU A 21 12.37 -5.45 6.27
N THR A 22 11.98 -4.50 5.40
CA THR A 22 10.81 -3.66 5.68
C THR A 22 9.51 -4.45 5.69
N GLY A 23 9.37 -5.47 4.84
CA GLY A 23 8.21 -6.36 4.84
C GLY A 23 8.09 -7.18 6.14
N VAL A 24 9.21 -7.70 6.65
CA VAL A 24 9.24 -8.39 7.95
C VAL A 24 8.88 -7.43 9.08
N LEU A 25 9.46 -6.23 9.08
CA LEU A 25 9.19 -5.21 10.10
C LEU A 25 7.71 -4.77 10.09
N LEU A 26 7.10 -4.61 8.91
CA LEU A 26 5.67 -4.31 8.78
C LEU A 26 4.80 -5.38 9.45
N HIS A 27 5.15 -6.65 9.24
CA HIS A 27 4.39 -7.74 9.84
C HIS A 27 4.60 -7.85 11.36
N LEU A 28 5.83 -7.64 11.83
CA LEU A 28 6.13 -7.59 13.27
C LEU A 28 5.39 -6.43 13.96
N ASP A 29 5.30 -5.30 13.27
CA ASP A 29 4.56 -4.14 13.76
C ASP A 29 3.05 -4.40 13.84
N MET A 30 2.45 -5.03 12.82
CA MET A 30 1.05 -5.49 12.88
C MET A 30 0.79 -6.41 14.07
N ILE A 31 1.68 -7.38 14.31
CA ILE A 31 1.58 -8.30 15.47
C ILE A 31 1.69 -7.52 16.79
N ARG A 32 2.61 -6.56 16.88
CA ARG A 32 2.84 -5.76 18.10
C ARG A 32 1.63 -4.89 18.44
N VAL A 33 1.02 -4.24 17.46
CA VAL A 33 -0.11 -3.32 17.67
C VAL A 33 -1.44 -4.08 17.78
N GLY A 34 -1.46 -5.38 17.48
CA GLY A 34 -2.67 -6.19 17.50
C GLY A 34 -3.64 -5.84 16.36
N HIS A 35 -3.18 -5.12 15.34
CA HIS A 35 -3.95 -4.90 14.12
C HIS A 35 -4.07 -6.24 13.39
N SER A 36 -5.29 -6.75 13.31
CA SER A 36 -5.61 -7.91 12.49
C SER A 36 -5.32 -7.59 11.01
N PRO A 37 -4.60 -8.45 10.27
CA PRO A 37 -4.48 -8.30 8.83
C PRO A 37 -5.85 -8.08 8.17
N PRO A 38 -5.93 -7.24 7.12
CA PRO A 38 -7.16 -7.08 6.35
C PRO A 38 -7.70 -8.45 5.92
N GLY A 39 -8.94 -8.77 6.32
CA GLY A 39 -9.58 -10.05 6.00
C GLY A 39 -9.45 -11.15 7.06
N HIS A 40 -9.03 -10.86 8.29
CA HIS A 40 -9.14 -11.84 9.38
C HIS A 40 -10.61 -12.14 9.73
N GLU A 41 -10.94 -13.42 9.77
CA GLU A 41 -12.30 -13.95 9.94
C GLU A 41 -12.85 -13.81 11.38
N ASP A 42 -11.99 -13.45 12.34
CA ASP A 42 -12.33 -13.42 13.78
C ASP A 42 -13.09 -12.15 14.21
N GLN A 43 -13.23 -11.15 13.34
CA GLN A 43 -14.01 -9.94 13.62
C GLN A 43 -15.41 -10.07 13.03
N ALA A 44 -16.44 -9.91 13.88
CA ALA A 44 -17.81 -9.79 13.40
C ALA A 44 -17.87 -8.69 12.33
N PRO A 45 -18.48 -8.95 11.15
CA PRO A 45 -18.57 -7.95 10.10
C PRO A 45 -19.18 -6.67 10.68
N PRO A 46 -18.56 -5.50 10.44
CA PRO A 46 -19.14 -4.24 10.86
C PRO A 46 -20.57 -4.11 10.30
N PRO A 47 -21.50 -3.49 11.06
CA PRO A 47 -22.87 -3.34 10.61
C PRO A 47 -22.91 -2.61 9.27
N VAL A 48 -23.75 -3.10 8.36
CA VAL A 48 -23.96 -2.48 7.06
C VAL A 48 -25.26 -1.70 7.09
N GLN A 49 -25.17 -0.40 6.84
CA GLN A 49 -26.32 0.47 6.73
C GLN A 49 -27.04 0.25 5.39
N PRO A 50 -28.37 0.40 5.34
CA PRO A 50 -29.09 0.37 4.08
C PRO A 50 -28.63 1.53 3.18
N MET A 51 -28.77 1.34 1.87
CA MET A 51 -28.56 2.41 0.91
C MET A 51 -29.51 3.57 1.24
N PRO A 52 -29.04 4.83 1.28
CA PRO A 52 -29.91 5.99 1.48
C PRO A 52 -31.04 6.01 0.46
N ALA A 53 -32.23 6.42 0.89
CA ALA A 53 -33.37 6.52 0.00
C ALA A 53 -33.10 7.57 -1.09
N ALA A 54 -33.71 7.44 -2.27
CA ALA A 54 -33.49 8.38 -3.38
C ALA A 54 -33.74 9.85 -2.99
N GLY A 55 -34.72 10.11 -2.11
CA GLY A 55 -35.01 11.45 -1.58
C GLY A 55 -33.95 12.01 -0.62
N GLU A 56 -33.09 11.15 -0.05
CA GLU A 56 -32.03 11.53 0.89
C GLU A 56 -30.71 11.87 0.17
N ILE A 57 -30.51 11.35 -1.04
CA ILE A 57 -29.28 11.57 -1.83
C ILE A 57 -29.06 13.07 -2.10
N GLY A 58 -30.11 13.80 -2.50
CA GLY A 58 -30.02 15.24 -2.77
C GLY A 58 -29.54 16.05 -1.56
N PRO A 59 -30.21 15.95 -0.40
CA PRO A 59 -29.77 16.58 0.84
C PRO A 59 -28.36 16.18 1.28
N ILE A 60 -27.98 14.90 1.14
CA ILE A 60 -26.62 14.42 1.45
C ILE A 60 -25.59 15.12 0.56
N MET A 61 -25.82 15.16 -0.76
CA MET A 61 -24.93 15.84 -1.71
C MET A 61 -24.82 17.34 -1.46
N ALA A 62 -25.92 18.00 -1.07
CA ALA A 62 -25.89 19.41 -0.72
C ALA A 62 -24.99 19.68 0.50
N ARG A 63 -25.04 18.83 1.53
CA ARG A 63 -24.19 18.92 2.72
C ARG A 63 -22.72 18.65 2.38
N ILE A 64 -22.45 17.61 1.60
CA ILE A 64 -21.09 17.29 1.14
C ILE A 64 -20.51 18.48 0.37
N ASN A 65 -21.27 19.06 -0.56
CA ASN A 65 -20.83 20.20 -1.35
C ASN A 65 -20.53 21.43 -0.47
N ALA A 66 -21.34 21.69 0.57
CA ALA A 66 -21.10 22.77 1.51
C ALA A 66 -19.78 22.58 2.29
N VAL A 67 -19.48 21.34 2.69
CA VAL A 67 -18.22 21.00 3.36
C VAL A 67 -17.03 21.12 2.40
N ILE A 68 -17.13 20.62 1.17
CA ILE A 68 -16.07 20.74 0.16
C ILE A 68 -15.78 22.21 -0.14
N ALA A 69 -16.82 23.04 -0.27
CA ALA A 69 -16.67 24.48 -0.52
C ALA A 69 -15.98 25.22 0.63
N ALA A 70 -16.12 24.72 1.87
CA ALA A 70 -15.44 25.24 3.04
C ALA A 70 -13.97 24.78 3.16
N HIS A 71 -13.55 23.79 2.37
CA HIS A 71 -12.22 23.18 2.38
C HIS A 71 -11.57 23.18 0.98
N PRO A 72 -11.35 24.36 0.36
CA PRO A 72 -10.80 24.46 -0.99
C PRO A 72 -9.35 23.95 -1.11
N GLU A 73 -8.65 23.75 0.01
CA GLU A 73 -7.29 23.21 0.08
C GLU A 73 -7.19 21.72 -0.26
N ILE A 74 -8.29 20.96 -0.16
CA ILE A 74 -8.33 19.53 -0.51
C ILE A 74 -8.99 19.38 -1.88
N PRO A 75 -8.23 19.07 -2.95
CA PRO A 75 -8.84 18.85 -4.26
C PRO A 75 -9.71 17.58 -4.21
N VAL A 76 -11.01 17.74 -4.39
CA VAL A 76 -11.95 16.62 -4.42
C VAL A 76 -12.25 16.25 -5.87
N THR A 77 -11.84 15.05 -6.27
CA THR A 77 -12.12 14.46 -7.59
C THR A 77 -13.06 13.25 -7.47
N GLN A 78 -13.10 12.63 -6.29
CA GLN A 78 -13.92 11.47 -5.98
C GLN A 78 -14.65 11.66 -4.65
N VAL A 79 -15.88 11.17 -4.61
CA VAL A 79 -16.70 11.05 -3.41
C VAL A 79 -17.13 9.59 -3.27
N THR A 80 -16.80 8.96 -2.14
CA THR A 80 -17.11 7.56 -1.84
C THR A 80 -18.12 7.51 -0.70
N LEU A 81 -19.23 6.79 -0.92
CA LEU A 81 -20.23 6.53 0.11
C LEU A 81 -19.91 5.20 0.80
N ASN A 82 -19.62 5.26 2.10
CA ASN A 82 -19.32 4.11 2.93
C ASN A 82 -20.53 3.76 3.80
N LEU A 83 -21.14 2.60 3.51
CA LEU A 83 -22.28 2.06 4.27
C LEU A 83 -21.86 1.21 5.46
N THR A 84 -20.58 0.90 5.57
CA THR A 84 -20.02 0.03 6.59
C THR A 84 -19.72 0.82 7.86
N GLY A 85 -20.32 0.43 8.98
CA GLY A 85 -20.11 1.03 10.29
C GLY A 85 -21.39 1.53 10.97
N PRO A 86 -21.25 2.26 12.09
CA PRO A 86 -22.39 2.72 12.89
C PRO A 86 -23.24 3.80 12.18
N ALA A 87 -22.71 4.44 11.14
CA ALA A 87 -23.39 5.45 10.34
C ALA A 87 -22.89 5.45 8.90
N VAL A 88 -23.70 5.98 7.98
CA VAL A 88 -23.28 6.24 6.60
C VAL A 88 -22.28 7.39 6.60
N THR A 89 -21.08 7.13 6.09
CA THR A 89 -20.02 8.14 5.98
C THR A 89 -19.68 8.41 4.53
N VAL A 90 -19.17 9.60 4.28
CA VAL A 90 -18.73 10.06 2.96
C VAL A 90 -17.27 10.43 3.06
N GLU A 91 -16.47 9.87 2.17
CA GLU A 91 -15.06 10.24 2.02
C GLU A 91 -14.88 10.97 0.69
N ALA A 92 -14.43 12.22 0.77
CA ALA A 92 -14.24 13.11 -0.36
C ALA A 92 -12.77 13.54 -0.46
N GLY A 93 -12.13 13.30 -1.61
CA GLY A 93 -10.73 13.64 -1.80
C GLY A 93 -10.25 13.43 -3.23
N ALA A 94 -8.95 13.58 -3.45
CA ALA A 94 -8.35 13.53 -4.79
C ALA A 94 -8.26 12.11 -5.38
N GLY A 95 -8.46 11.09 -4.53
CA GLY A 95 -8.01 9.73 -4.82
C GLY A 95 -6.48 9.67 -4.88
N GLY A 96 -5.87 8.60 -4.38
CA GLY A 96 -4.41 8.54 -4.37
C GLY A 96 -3.84 7.40 -3.55
N ALA A 97 -2.55 7.52 -3.24
CA ALA A 97 -1.89 6.59 -2.33
C ALA A 97 -2.59 6.59 -0.96
N PRO A 98 -2.53 5.49 -0.19
CA PRO A 98 -2.94 5.48 1.21
C PRO A 98 -2.35 6.70 1.94
N GLY A 99 -3.19 7.42 2.71
CA GLY A 99 -2.79 8.66 3.40
C GLY A 99 -2.96 9.96 2.60
N SER A 100 -3.50 9.91 1.38
CA SER A 100 -3.86 11.13 0.64
C SER A 100 -4.91 11.95 1.42
N PRO A 101 -4.82 13.29 1.42
CA PRO A 101 -5.76 14.13 2.17
C PRO A 101 -7.19 13.91 1.67
N MET A 102 -8.08 13.60 2.61
CA MET A 102 -9.49 13.37 2.35
C MET A 102 -10.34 13.90 3.51
N LEU A 103 -11.53 14.38 3.18
CA LEU A 103 -12.54 14.81 4.13
C LEU A 103 -13.44 13.61 4.43
N LYS A 104 -13.52 13.22 5.70
CA LYS A 104 -14.49 12.22 6.16
C LYS A 104 -15.67 12.94 6.80
N ILE A 105 -16.86 12.72 6.26
CA ILE A 105 -18.07 13.46 6.59
C ILE A 105 -19.14 12.46 7.02
N ASP A 106 -19.85 12.75 8.09
CA ASP A 106 -21.08 12.04 8.46
C ASP A 106 -22.21 12.43 7.50
N ALA A 107 -22.80 11.47 6.77
CA ALA A 107 -23.79 11.77 5.74
C ALA A 107 -25.09 12.37 6.32
N ALA A 108 -25.45 11.98 7.54
CA ALA A 108 -26.69 12.37 8.20
C ALA A 108 -26.64 13.78 8.81
N SER A 109 -25.47 14.29 9.17
CA SER A 109 -25.30 15.59 9.82
C SER A 109 -24.48 16.58 9.01
N GLY A 110 -23.68 16.12 8.04
CA GLY A 110 -22.70 16.94 7.34
C GLY A 110 -21.53 17.38 8.21
N LYS A 111 -21.36 16.79 9.41
CA LYS A 111 -20.22 17.09 10.28
C LYS A 111 -18.98 16.36 9.79
N LEU A 112 -17.85 17.05 9.85
CA LEU A 112 -16.56 16.43 9.68
C LEU A 112 -16.33 15.47 10.84
N ILE A 113 -16.01 14.23 10.51
CA ILE A 113 -15.48 13.26 11.44
C ILE A 113 -13.98 13.55 11.45
N PRO A 114 -13.42 14.07 12.57
CA PRO A 114 -11.99 14.33 12.65
C PRO A 114 -11.27 13.02 12.39
N GLN A 115 -10.56 12.95 11.27
CA GLN A 115 -9.59 11.89 11.10
C GLN A 115 -8.42 12.31 11.98
N PRO A 116 -7.99 11.47 12.95
CA PRO A 116 -6.74 11.75 13.62
C PRO A 116 -5.70 11.98 12.52
N PRO A 117 -4.85 13.03 12.63
CA PRO A 117 -3.77 13.19 11.68
C PRO A 117 -3.07 11.84 11.59
N VAL A 118 -2.78 11.40 10.36
CA VAL A 118 -1.93 10.23 10.17
C VAL A 118 -0.56 10.68 10.66
N GLU A 119 -0.36 10.62 11.99
CA GLU A 119 0.96 10.73 12.55
C GLU A 119 1.81 9.68 11.83
N PRO A 120 3.09 9.97 11.56
CA PRO A 120 3.99 8.99 10.99
C PRO A 120 4.15 7.85 11.99
N ASP A 121 3.18 6.94 11.97
CA ASP A 121 3.24 5.67 12.64
C ASP A 121 4.37 4.90 11.98
N PHE A 122 5.12 4.19 12.80
CA PHE A 122 6.24 3.37 12.35
C PHE A 122 5.82 2.45 11.19
N HIS A 123 4.57 1.97 11.23
CA HIS A 123 3.92 1.24 10.15
C HIS A 123 3.92 1.99 8.81
N ASN A 124 3.41 3.22 8.79
CA ASN A 124 3.23 4.01 7.57
C ASN A 124 4.58 4.39 6.97
N VAL A 125 5.56 4.73 7.80
CA VAL A 125 6.93 5.02 7.35
C VAL A 125 7.56 3.78 6.70
N LEU A 126 7.43 2.61 7.33
CA LEU A 126 7.91 1.37 6.75
C LEU A 126 7.18 1.03 5.44
N GLN A 127 5.87 1.27 5.37
CA GLN A 127 5.06 1.01 4.18
C GLN A 127 5.48 1.92 3.02
N ASP A 128 5.75 3.20 3.28
CA ASP A 128 6.22 4.14 2.27
C ASP A 128 7.61 3.78 1.73
N ILE A 129 8.51 3.30 2.59
CA ILE A 129 9.82 2.80 2.16
C ILE A 129 9.66 1.49 1.37
N HIS A 130 8.81 0.58 1.83
CA HIS A 130 8.57 -0.72 1.22
C HIS A 130 7.96 -0.58 -0.19
N ALA A 131 6.89 0.20 -0.32
CA ALA A 131 6.19 0.46 -1.58
C ALA A 131 6.96 1.42 -2.50
N GLY A 132 7.90 2.20 -1.95
CA GLY A 132 8.65 3.23 -2.67
C GLY A 132 7.89 4.55 -2.81
N TYR A 133 6.88 4.82 -1.97
CA TYR A 133 6.15 6.09 -1.97
C TYR A 133 6.99 7.27 -1.47
N ILE A 134 8.02 7.00 -0.65
CA ILE A 134 8.94 8.04 -0.15
C ILE A 134 9.62 8.85 -1.27
N ALA A 135 9.78 8.26 -2.47
CA ALA A 135 10.35 8.92 -3.65
C ALA A 135 9.33 9.07 -4.80
N GLY A 136 8.03 9.01 -4.49
CA GLY A 136 6.94 9.17 -5.45
C GLY A 136 7.06 8.27 -6.68
N TRP A 137 6.92 8.85 -7.86
CA TRP A 137 7.00 8.11 -9.14
C TRP A 137 8.35 7.44 -9.37
N THR A 138 9.45 8.10 -9.00
CA THR A 138 10.79 7.53 -9.12
C THR A 138 10.92 6.26 -8.27
N GLY A 139 10.44 6.33 -7.01
CA GLY A 139 10.44 5.16 -6.12
C GLY A 139 9.59 4.00 -6.64
N ARG A 140 8.44 4.30 -7.27
CA ARG A 140 7.58 3.30 -7.93
C ARG A 140 8.26 2.61 -9.11
N ILE A 141 8.98 3.36 -9.95
CA ILE A 141 9.76 2.78 -11.06
C ILE A 141 10.83 1.84 -10.49
N ILE A 142 11.53 2.27 -9.44
CA ILE A 142 12.50 1.42 -8.75
C ILE A 142 11.82 0.17 -8.16
N SER A 143 10.60 0.27 -7.60
CA SER A 143 9.79 -0.89 -7.15
C SER A 143 9.52 -1.89 -8.27
N ILE A 144 9.18 -1.42 -9.46
CA ILE A 144 8.95 -2.29 -10.63
C ILE A 144 10.26 -2.97 -11.06
N LEU A 145 11.35 -2.21 -11.18
CA LEU A 145 12.66 -2.76 -11.54
C LEU A 145 13.14 -3.79 -10.51
N ARG A 146 12.82 -3.58 -9.23
CA ARG A 146 13.06 -4.55 -8.16
C ARG A 146 12.32 -5.87 -8.44
N GLY A 147 11.03 -5.82 -8.74
CA GLY A 147 10.25 -7.01 -9.12
C GLY A 147 10.80 -7.73 -10.36
N ILE A 148 11.17 -6.99 -11.40
CA ILE A 148 11.78 -7.55 -12.62
C ILE A 148 13.13 -8.20 -12.30
N SER A 149 13.93 -7.59 -11.43
CA SER A 149 15.24 -8.14 -11.05
C SER A 149 15.13 -9.52 -10.39
N LEU A 150 14.09 -9.78 -9.59
CA LEU A 150 13.81 -11.11 -9.04
C LEU A 150 13.59 -12.16 -10.14
N ILE A 151 12.81 -11.82 -11.17
CA ILE A 151 12.53 -12.73 -12.28
C ILE A 151 13.83 -13.04 -13.04
N VAL A 152 14.60 -11.99 -13.38
CA VAL A 152 15.87 -12.13 -14.09
C VAL A 152 16.85 -12.96 -13.27
N LEU A 153 17.01 -12.68 -11.97
CA LEU A 153 17.90 -13.42 -11.09
C LEU A 153 17.46 -14.88 -10.91
N ARG A 154 16.15 -15.15 -10.83
CA ARG A 154 15.63 -16.53 -10.78
C ARG A 154 15.98 -17.31 -12.04
N ILE A 155 15.74 -16.74 -13.22
CA ILE A 155 16.03 -17.39 -14.51
C ILE A 155 17.54 -17.62 -14.67
N THR A 156 18.34 -16.57 -14.50
CA THR A 156 19.80 -16.63 -14.68
C THR A 156 20.50 -17.46 -13.59
N GLY A 157 19.92 -17.53 -12.39
CA GLY A 157 20.35 -18.40 -11.31
C GLY A 157 20.08 -19.88 -11.61
N LEU A 158 18.87 -20.22 -12.09
CA LEU A 158 18.52 -21.59 -12.50
C LEU A 158 19.39 -22.07 -13.67
N GLU A 159 19.63 -21.22 -14.66
CA GLU A 159 20.53 -21.52 -15.78
C GLU A 159 21.98 -21.77 -15.28
N THR A 160 22.47 -20.90 -14.39
CA THR A 160 23.80 -21.06 -13.77
C THR A 160 23.91 -22.35 -12.97
N TRP A 161 22.88 -22.70 -12.19
CA TRP A 161 22.84 -23.95 -11.45
C TRP A 161 22.85 -25.17 -12.38
N TRP A 162 22.02 -25.17 -13.42
CA TRP A 162 21.91 -26.28 -14.38
C TRP A 162 23.22 -26.51 -15.15
N THR A 163 23.86 -25.43 -15.61
CA THR A 163 25.16 -25.51 -16.29
C THR A 163 26.28 -26.00 -15.38
N MET A 164 26.26 -25.63 -14.09
CA MET A 164 27.21 -26.15 -13.09
C MET A 164 26.97 -27.63 -12.79
N ARG A 165 25.70 -28.06 -12.69
CA ARG A 165 25.34 -29.46 -12.45
C ARG A 165 25.77 -30.38 -13.59
N LYS A 166 25.56 -29.95 -14.85
CA LYS A 166 25.98 -30.70 -16.05
C LYS A 166 27.49 -30.82 -16.21
N ARG A 167 28.26 -29.86 -15.69
CA ARG A 167 29.73 -29.80 -15.88
C ARG A 167 30.55 -30.64 -14.90
N GLY A 168 29.92 -31.42 -14.02
CA GLY A 168 30.59 -32.41 -13.15
C GLY A 168 31.73 -31.85 -12.31
N LYS A 169 31.46 -31.48 -11.04
CA LYS A 169 32.41 -31.05 -9.98
C LYS A 169 33.88 -30.80 -10.43
N LYS A 170 34.14 -29.81 -11.29
CA LYS A 170 35.50 -29.25 -11.38
C LYS A 170 35.68 -28.27 -10.23
N LYS A 171 36.55 -28.66 -9.28
CA LYS A 171 36.93 -27.91 -8.08
C LYS A 171 37.34 -26.49 -8.48
N GLY A 172 36.68 -25.50 -7.88
CA GLY A 172 36.90 -24.08 -8.14
C GLY A 172 35.64 -23.29 -7.79
N LEU A 173 35.26 -23.32 -6.51
CA LEU A 173 34.17 -22.46 -6.02
C LEU A 173 34.58 -20.97 -6.04
N TRP A 174 35.86 -20.66 -6.32
CA TRP A 174 36.42 -19.32 -6.25
C TRP A 174 37.36 -18.92 -7.41
N TRP A 175 37.24 -19.50 -8.61
CA TRP A 175 37.80 -18.88 -9.84
C TRP A 175 37.14 -19.45 -11.10
#